data_AF-A0A6G7Y268-F1
#
_entry.id   AF-A0A6G7Y268-F1
#
_cell.length_a   1.000
_cell.length_b   1.000
_cell.length_c   1.000
_cell.angle_alpha   90.00
_cell.angle_beta   90.00
_cell.angle_gamma   90.00
#
_symmetry.space_group_name_H-M   'P 1'
#
loop_
_entity.id
_entity.type
_entity.pdbx_description
1 polymer ?
#
loop_
_entity_poly.entity_id
_entity_poly.type
_entity_poly.pdbx_seq_one_letter_code
_entity_poly.pdbx_strand_id
1 'polypeptide(L)'
;MDDSTDAPDVTEKEIAEGAPTYQHFAELFAAASPKSNEDKALVAAYWVQVHEAKDSWASRLLNAELKNLGHSIPNITDALSSNMRKRPQRVIQLKKSGNSRQANKTYKVTHEGLAYVQGMLHGESGA
;
A
#
# COMPACT_ATOMS: atom_id res chain seq x y z
N MET A 1 -16.61 38.00 25.15
CA MET A 1 -17.39 38.27 23.93
C MET A 1 -16.56 39.22 23.10
N ASP A 2 -15.89 38.89 22.01
CA ASP A 2 -15.78 37.75 21.09
C ASP A 2 -14.28 37.73 20.68
N ASP A 3 -13.64 36.76 20.06
CA ASP A 3 -13.98 35.93 18.92
C ASP A 3 -12.81 34.90 18.83
N SER A 4 -13.09 33.61 18.93
CA SER A 4 -12.10 32.57 18.68
C SER A 4 -12.57 31.76 17.49
N THR A 5 -11.79 31.92 16.42
CA THR A 5 -11.23 30.84 15.59
C THR A 5 -12.20 29.74 15.17
N ASP A 6 -12.47 29.67 13.87
CA ASP A 6 -11.84 28.69 12.97
C ASP A 6 -12.78 28.51 11.78
N ALA A 7 -12.38 29.05 10.63
CA ALA A 7 -13.04 28.71 9.39
C ALA A 7 -12.66 27.25 9.06
N PRO A 8 -13.61 26.31 8.91
CA PRO A 8 -13.26 25.01 8.40
C PRO A 8 -12.94 25.15 6.91
N ASP A 9 -11.64 25.27 6.61
CA ASP A 9 -11.07 24.96 5.31
C ASP A 9 -11.41 23.50 4.99
N VAL A 10 -12.35 23.33 4.06
CA VAL A 10 -12.73 22.02 3.51
C VAL A 10 -11.59 21.51 2.62
N THR A 11 -10.49 21.09 3.24
CA THR A 11 -9.35 20.46 2.58
C THR A 11 -9.71 19.01 2.27
N GLU A 12 -10.02 18.67 1.01
CA GLU A 12 -9.87 17.37 0.30
C GLU A 12 -10.25 16.04 1.02
N LYS A 13 -10.84 16.11 2.22
CA LYS A 13 -11.06 15.01 3.16
C LYS A 13 -12.34 14.22 2.89
N GLU A 14 -13.23 14.74 2.04
CA GLU A 14 -14.56 14.15 1.84
C GLU A 14 -14.59 12.99 0.82
N ILE A 15 -13.51 12.74 0.07
CA ILE A 15 -13.45 11.57 -0.83
C ILE A 15 -13.01 10.26 -0.13
N ALA A 16 -12.77 10.30 1.18
CA ALA A 16 -12.43 9.13 2.00
C ALA A 16 -13.64 8.55 2.76
N GLU A 17 -14.87 9.00 2.49
CA GLU A 17 -16.08 8.62 3.25
C GLU A 17 -16.70 7.27 2.83
N GLY A 18 -15.84 6.27 2.62
CA GLY A 18 -16.28 4.91 2.27
C GLY A 18 -15.19 3.84 2.34
N ALA A 19 -13.93 4.23 2.52
CA ALA A 19 -12.86 3.32 2.87
C ALA A 19 -12.61 3.45 4.38
N PRO A 20 -12.61 2.36 5.17
CA PRO A 20 -12.21 2.41 6.57
C PRO A 20 -10.90 3.20 6.74
N THR A 21 -10.94 4.26 7.55
CA THR A 21 -9.80 5.14 7.82
C THR A 21 -8.85 4.41 8.76
N TYR A 22 -8.02 3.53 8.20
CA TYR A 22 -6.98 2.84 8.95
C TYR A 22 -5.92 3.85 9.42
N GLN A 23 -5.78 4.04 10.73
CA GLN A 23 -4.73 4.91 11.29
C GLN A 23 -3.36 4.24 11.21
N HIS A 24 -3.33 2.91 11.26
CA HIS A 24 -2.12 2.13 11.23
C HIS A 24 -2.11 1.09 10.12
N PHE A 25 -0.92 0.84 9.56
CA PHE A 25 -0.69 -0.24 8.63
C PHE A 25 -1.16 -1.60 9.18
N ALA A 26 -1.07 -1.81 10.51
CA ALA A 26 -1.55 -3.01 11.18
C ALA A 26 -3.04 -3.28 10.95
N GLU A 27 -3.88 -2.24 10.98
CA GLU A 27 -5.33 -2.37 10.81
C GLU A 27 -5.67 -2.71 9.37
N LEU A 28 -5.06 -1.99 8.42
CA LEU A 28 -5.23 -2.28 7.00
C LEU A 28 -4.74 -3.69 6.66
N PHE A 29 -3.61 -4.09 7.25
CA PHE A 29 -3.04 -5.42 7.04
C PHE A 29 -3.90 -6.52 7.64
N ALA A 30 -4.47 -6.29 8.83
CA ALA A 30 -5.39 -7.22 9.47
C ALA A 30 -6.66 -7.40 8.65
N ALA A 31 -7.29 -6.29 8.21
CA ALA A 31 -8.50 -6.31 7.39
C ALA A 31 -8.28 -6.87 5.98
N ALA A 32 -7.09 -6.69 5.39
CA ALA A 32 -6.77 -7.33 4.12
C ALA A 32 -6.44 -8.82 4.28
N SER A 33 -6.13 -9.27 5.50
CA SER A 33 -5.73 -10.64 5.88
C SER A 33 -4.88 -11.38 4.83
N PRO A 34 -3.74 -10.81 4.37
CA PRO A 34 -2.97 -11.39 3.27
C PRO A 34 -2.29 -12.71 3.68
N LYS A 35 -2.67 -13.79 2.98
CA LYS A 35 -2.16 -15.14 3.27
C LYS A 35 -0.76 -15.40 2.70
N SER A 36 -0.45 -14.80 1.55
CA SER A 36 0.80 -15.05 0.83
C SER A 36 1.76 -13.86 0.90
N ASN A 37 3.07 -14.10 0.77
CA ASN A 37 4.07 -13.03 0.78
C ASN A 37 3.84 -11.98 -0.34
N GLU A 38 3.39 -12.43 -1.51
CA GLU A 38 2.95 -11.54 -2.59
C GLU A 38 1.77 -10.65 -2.21
N ASP A 39 0.75 -11.18 -1.53
CA ASP A 39 -0.38 -10.37 -1.08
C ASP A 39 0.07 -9.41 0.03
N LYS A 40 0.93 -9.85 0.96
CA LYS A 40 1.52 -9.00 2.00
C LYS A 40 2.28 -7.81 1.42
N ALA A 41 3.10 -8.07 0.40
CA ALA A 41 3.84 -7.02 -0.31
C ALA A 41 2.90 -6.04 -1.04
N LEU A 42 1.79 -6.54 -1.58
CA LEU A 42 0.79 -5.71 -2.26
C LEU A 42 0.01 -4.82 -1.29
N VAL A 43 -0.37 -5.36 -0.13
CA VAL A 43 -1.05 -4.62 0.95
C VAL A 43 -0.15 -3.52 1.52
N ALA A 44 1.12 -3.83 1.79
CA ALA A 44 2.11 -2.83 2.16
C ALA A 44 2.27 -1.74 1.08
N ALA A 45 2.19 -2.13 -0.19
CA ALA A 45 2.35 -1.20 -1.30
C ALA A 45 1.14 -0.28 -1.47
N TYR A 46 -0.05 -0.81 -1.27
CA TYR A 46 -1.28 -0.03 -1.18
C TYR A 46 -1.18 1.00 -0.06
N TRP A 47 -0.77 0.59 1.14
CA TRP A 47 -0.61 1.50 2.29
C TRP A 47 0.34 2.66 1.97
N VAL A 48 1.53 2.37 1.47
CA VAL A 48 2.52 3.40 1.16
C VAL A 48 2.03 4.34 0.04
N GLN A 49 1.29 3.82 -0.93
CA GLN A 49 0.78 4.62 -2.03
C GLN A 49 -0.43 5.49 -1.65
N VAL A 50 -1.35 4.94 -0.85
CA VAL A 50 -2.61 5.59 -0.48
C VAL A 50 -2.47 6.43 0.78
N HIS A 51 -1.87 5.88 1.84
CA HIS A 51 -1.71 6.58 3.13
C HIS A 51 -0.49 7.49 3.17
N GLU A 52 0.67 7.05 2.66
CA GLU A 52 1.84 7.96 2.59
C GLU A 52 1.83 8.85 1.33
N ALA A 53 0.80 8.76 0.49
CA ALA A 53 0.66 9.51 -0.76
C ALA A 53 1.89 9.39 -1.70
N LYS A 54 2.60 8.25 -1.67
CA LYS A 54 3.79 8.03 -2.51
C LYS A 54 3.40 7.35 -3.82
N ASP A 55 3.44 8.10 -4.92
CA ASP A 55 3.13 7.58 -6.26
C ASP A 55 4.05 6.41 -6.67
N SER A 56 5.29 6.42 -6.17
CA SER A 56 6.24 5.32 -6.36
C SER A 56 7.08 5.08 -5.12
N TRP A 57 7.44 3.83 -4.88
CA TRP A 57 8.12 3.41 -3.67
C TRP A 57 9.20 2.36 -3.97
N ALA A 58 10.18 2.27 -3.07
CA ALA A 58 11.22 1.25 -3.14
C ALA A 58 10.82 0.00 -2.35
N SER A 59 11.26 -1.18 -2.79
CA SER A 59 10.96 -2.44 -2.10
C SER A 59 11.48 -2.48 -0.66
N ARG A 60 12.53 -1.73 -0.34
CA ARG A 60 13.06 -1.61 1.03
C ARG A 60 12.08 -0.95 1.99
N LEU A 61 11.34 0.04 1.51
CA LEU A 61 10.38 0.78 2.32
C LEU A 61 9.23 -0.14 2.74
N LEU A 62 8.66 -0.90 1.81
CA LEU A 62 7.66 -1.92 2.12
C LEU A 62 8.13 -2.94 3.17
N ASN A 63 9.38 -3.40 3.04
CA ASN A 63 9.91 -4.40 3.96
C ASN A 63 10.11 -3.82 5.37
N ALA A 64 10.36 -2.52 5.49
CA ALA A 64 10.42 -1.84 6.77
C ALA A 64 9.02 -1.83 7.43
N GLU A 65 7.98 -1.45 6.70
CA GLU A 65 6.59 -1.48 7.17
C GLU A 65 6.17 -2.88 7.62
N LEU A 66 6.45 -3.89 6.79
CA LEU A 66 6.16 -5.29 7.11
C LEU A 66 6.97 -5.82 8.31
N LYS A 67 8.20 -5.36 8.48
CA LYS A 67 9.03 -5.72 9.63
C LYS A 67 8.49 -5.12 10.93
N ASN A 68 7.93 -3.89 10.88
CA ASN A 68 7.28 -3.27 12.03
C ASN A 68 6.07 -4.08 12.52
N LEU A 69 5.37 -4.79 11.62
CA LEU A 69 4.27 -5.70 11.99
C LEU A 69 4.73 -7.13 12.35
N GLY A 70 6.02 -7.44 12.30
CA GLY A 70 6.51 -8.81 12.50
C GLY A 70 6.26 -9.76 11.31
N HIS A 71 5.86 -9.23 10.16
CA HIS A 71 5.60 -9.97 8.94
C HIS A 71 6.66 -9.70 7.85
N SER A 72 7.93 -9.54 8.25
CA SER A 72 9.01 -9.26 7.31
C SER A 72 9.10 -10.31 6.21
N ILE A 73 9.24 -9.86 4.96
CA ILE A 73 9.37 -10.76 3.81
C ILE A 73 10.86 -10.89 3.47
N PRO A 74 11.45 -12.10 3.58
CA PRO A 74 12.87 -12.28 3.31
C PRO A 74 13.25 -11.93 1.86
N ASN A 75 12.34 -12.23 0.91
CA ASN A 75 12.53 -11.94 -0.51
C ASN A 75 11.39 -11.07 -1.05
N ILE A 76 11.26 -9.84 -0.54
CA ILE A 76 10.19 -8.94 -0.98
C ILE A 76 10.24 -8.65 -2.48
N THR A 77 11.42 -8.60 -3.10
CA THR A 77 11.56 -8.43 -4.55
C THR A 77 10.99 -9.61 -5.34
N ASP A 78 11.06 -10.82 -4.80
CA ASP A 78 10.46 -12.00 -5.43
C ASP A 78 8.92 -11.94 -5.33
N ALA A 79 8.39 -11.56 -4.16
CA ALA A 79 6.97 -11.33 -3.95
C ALA A 79 6.40 -10.23 -4.89
N LEU A 80 7.14 -9.14 -5.09
CA LEU A 80 6.79 -8.10 -6.07
C LEU A 80 6.87 -8.61 -7.51
N SER A 81 7.91 -9.40 -7.82
CA SER A 81 8.06 -10.02 -9.14
C SER A 81 6.91 -11.00 -9.42
N SER A 82 6.43 -11.74 -8.42
CA SER A 82 5.24 -12.60 -8.51
C SER A 82 4.01 -11.76 -8.88
N ASN A 83 3.75 -10.66 -8.17
CA ASN A 83 2.64 -9.73 -8.49
C ASN A 83 2.75 -9.08 -9.88
N MET A 84 3.97 -8.84 -10.37
CA MET A 84 4.22 -8.39 -11.75
C MET A 84 3.99 -9.49 -12.79
N ARG A 85 4.20 -10.77 -12.43
CA ARG A 85 3.94 -11.91 -13.32
C ARG A 85 2.47 -12.29 -13.38
N LYS A 86 1.70 -11.99 -12.34
CA LYS A 86 0.25 -12.21 -12.31
C LYS A 86 -0.44 -11.41 -13.43
N ARG A 87 -1.50 -12.01 -13.98
CA ARG A 87 -2.40 -11.41 -14.95
C ARG A 87 -3.77 -11.32 -14.28
N PRO A 88 -4.27 -10.13 -13.97
CA PRO A 88 -3.72 -8.81 -14.26
C PRO A 88 -2.47 -8.42 -13.44
N GLN A 89 -1.63 -7.53 -14.00
CA GLN A 89 -0.42 -7.03 -13.34
C GLN A 89 -0.83 -6.12 -12.19
N ARG A 90 -0.52 -6.51 -10.95
CA ARG A 90 -0.89 -5.75 -9.74
C ARG A 90 0.14 -4.69 -9.36
N VAL A 91 1.39 -4.91 -9.75
CA VAL A 91 2.51 -4.01 -9.49
C VAL A 91 3.29 -3.84 -10.79
N ILE A 92 3.86 -2.65 -11.00
CA ILE A 92 4.78 -2.35 -12.09
C ILE A 92 6.08 -1.76 -11.55
N GLN A 93 7.20 -2.08 -12.19
CA GLN A 93 8.49 -1.45 -11.91
C GLN A 93 8.65 -0.21 -12.80
N LEU A 94 8.72 0.99 -12.22
CA LEU A 94 8.82 2.24 -12.98
C LEU A 94 10.25 2.53 -13.43
N LYS A 95 11.20 2.53 -12.50
CA LYS A 95 12.59 2.91 -12.78
C LYS A 95 13.54 1.95 -12.08
N LYS A 96 14.62 1.60 -12.78
CA LYS A 96 15.80 0.97 -12.19
C LYS A 96 16.93 1.98 -12.29
N SER A 97 17.29 2.64 -11.19
CA SER A 97 18.43 3.54 -11.15
C SER A 97 19.70 2.74 -10.85
N GLY A 98 20.42 2.36 -11.91
CA GLY A 98 21.70 1.64 -11.85
C GLY A 98 21.69 0.25 -12.50
N ASN A 99 22.85 -0.23 -12.94
CA ASN A 99 22.96 -1.54 -13.61
C ASN A 99 23.07 -2.71 -12.61
N SER A 100 23.43 -2.42 -11.35
CA SER A 100 23.64 -3.41 -10.29
C SER A 100 22.35 -4.09 -9.82
N ARG A 101 22.48 -5.29 -9.22
CA ARG A 101 21.36 -5.99 -8.55
C ARG A 101 20.81 -5.20 -7.35
N GLN A 102 21.63 -4.32 -6.77
CA GLN A 102 21.27 -3.39 -5.67
C GLN A 102 20.84 -1.99 -6.16
N ALA A 103 20.66 -1.80 -7.47
CA ALA A 103 20.14 -0.57 -8.02
C ALA A 103 18.82 -0.16 -7.36
N ASN A 104 18.64 1.13 -7.09
CA ASN A 104 17.39 1.65 -6.54
C ASN A 104 16.26 1.43 -7.56
N LYS A 105 15.46 0.39 -7.30
CA LYS A 105 14.27 0.07 -8.07
C LYS A 105 13.06 0.72 -7.42
N THR A 106 12.34 1.52 -8.19
CA THR A 106 11.04 2.04 -7.80
C THR A 106 9.94 1.25 -8.48
N TYR A 107 8.90 1.01 -7.71
CA TYR A 107 7.71 0.29 -8.11
C TYR A 107 6.49 1.15 -7.84
N LYS A 108 5.39 0.82 -8.50
CA LYS A 108 4.08 1.45 -8.35
C LYS A 108 3.01 0.38 -8.39
N VAL A 109 2.00 0.51 -7.55
CA VAL A 109 0.81 -0.36 -7.62
C VAL A 109 -0.03 0.10 -8.81
N THR A 110 -0.48 -0.85 -9.62
CA THR A 110 -1.40 -0.54 -10.73
C THR A 110 -2.81 -0.36 -10.21
N HIS A 111 -3.70 0.17 -11.05
CA HIS A 111 -5.11 0.25 -10.71
C HIS A 111 -5.69 -1.11 -10.31
N GLU A 112 -5.30 -2.19 -10.97
CA GLU A 112 -5.77 -3.54 -10.63
C GLU A 112 -5.19 -4.09 -9.32
N GLY A 113 -3.96 -3.69 -8.96
CA GLY A 113 -3.42 -4.00 -7.64
C GLY A 113 -4.15 -3.28 -6.52
N LEU A 114 -4.52 -2.01 -6.75
CA LEU A 114 -5.32 -1.23 -5.80
C LEU A 114 -6.72 -1.84 -5.66
N ALA A 115 -7.39 -2.14 -6.78
CA ALA A 115 -8.71 -2.77 -6.79
C ALA A 115 -8.69 -4.14 -6.11
N TYR A 116 -7.61 -4.92 -6.25
CA TYR A 116 -7.47 -6.20 -5.56
C TYR A 116 -7.37 -6.03 -4.03
N VAL A 117 -6.58 -5.07 -3.55
CA VAL A 117 -6.50 -4.78 -2.11
C VAL A 117 -7.82 -4.21 -1.59
N GLN A 118 -8.44 -3.29 -2.32
CA GLN A 118 -9.77 -2.79 -1.97
C GLN A 118 -10.81 -3.91 -1.93
N GLY A 119 -10.76 -4.88 -2.86
CA GLY A 119 -11.61 -6.06 -2.82
C GLY A 119 -11.37 -6.94 -1.60
N MET A 120 -10.12 -7.08 -1.14
CA MET A 120 -9.82 -7.77 0.13
C MET A 120 -10.40 -7.01 1.32
N LEU A 121 -10.27 -5.67 1.35
CA LEU A 121 -10.76 -4.82 2.45
C LEU A 121 -12.29 -4.73 2.49
N HIS A 122 -12.95 -4.65 1.33
CA HIS A 122 -14.42 -4.57 1.23
C HIS A 122 -15.11 -5.92 1.42
N GLY A 123 -14.38 -7.03 1.23
CA GLY A 123 -14.89 -8.38 1.47
C GLY A 123 -15.17 -8.70 2.94
N GLU A 124 -14.81 -7.81 3.87
CA GLU A 124 -15.03 -7.95 5.31
C GLU A 124 -16.21 -7.11 5.86
N SER A 125 -17.00 -6.46 5.00
CA SER A 125 -18.30 -5.85 5.38
C SER A 125 -19.45 -6.80 5.04
N GLY A 126 -19.51 -7.93 5.73
CA GLY A 126 -20.54 -8.94 5.48
C GLY A 126 -20.51 -10.14 6.43
N ALA A 127 -20.59 -9.88 7.74
CA ALA A 127 -21.01 -10.88 8.73
C ALA A 127 -21.71 -10.20 9.90
#